data_AF-A0A959ERA5-F1
#
_entry.id   AF-A0A959ERA5-F1
#
_cell.length_a   1.000
_cell.length_b   1.000
_cell.length_c   1.000
_cell.angle_alpha   90.00
_cell.angle_beta   90.00
_cell.angle_gamma   90.00
#
_symmetry.space_group_name_H-M   'P 1'
#
loop_
_entity.id
_entity.type
_entity.pdbx_description
1 polymer ?
#
loop_
_entity_poly.entity_id
_entity_poly.type
_entity_poly.pdbx_seq_one_letter_code
_entity_poly.pdbx_strand_id
1 'polypeptide(L)'
;RELQMDLCQRCHLQGVAVLEEGKTFYDFKPGMRLQDVMNVFLPRFTNSHRQFIMASQADRLRKSACYERSDMTCLTCHNPHRSVEVTSREQYNSACENCHREISCSASAASLAAEQYDCVGCHMPRSGSTDIPHVRITDHYISRENIRGQTPDDAASEPAFLGLQLLTKERATDLEMARGYLALYDKYLQLPAMLDSANYYLQRSAAPAREKFNPLIHFLFSREDLARIRELSTPVVADSLQDAWTAYRIGEAWMQAGAYQQAEAFYQRATGLMPLHLDFQEKRATVLAAQQRYEEAGEVYEWVLRENPKRPISLSNLGYLRALQGRW
;
A
#
# COMPACT_ATOMS: atom_id res chain seq x y z
N ARG A 1 -12.40 -12.12 -17.81
CA ARG A 1 -11.87 -12.68 -16.55
C ARG A 1 -11.02 -11.67 -15.78
N GLU A 2 -9.87 -11.23 -16.31
CA GLU A 2 -8.92 -10.33 -15.62
C GLU A 2 -9.56 -9.07 -15.04
N LEU A 3 -10.30 -8.31 -15.86
CA LEU A 3 -10.95 -7.06 -15.41
C LEU A 3 -11.97 -7.27 -14.27
N GLN A 4 -12.61 -8.43 -14.23
CA GLN A 4 -13.52 -8.79 -13.13
C GLN A 4 -12.73 -9.10 -11.85
N MET A 5 -11.59 -9.77 -11.98
CA MET A 5 -10.69 -10.01 -10.85
C MET A 5 -10.10 -8.70 -10.33
N ASP A 6 -9.74 -7.77 -11.21
CA ASP A 6 -9.22 -6.44 -10.83
C ASP A 6 -10.24 -5.63 -10.03
N LEU A 7 -11.52 -5.73 -10.39
CA LEU A 7 -12.61 -5.12 -9.61
C LEU A 7 -12.64 -5.67 -8.17
N CYS A 8 -12.55 -6.99 -8.00
CA CYS A 8 -12.49 -7.60 -6.68
C CYS A 8 -11.20 -7.24 -5.92
N GLN A 9 -10.07 -7.17 -6.62
CA GLN A 9 -8.75 -6.89 -6.05
C GLN A 9 -8.64 -5.48 -5.47
N ARG A 10 -9.41 -4.52 -5.97
CA ARG A 10 -9.47 -3.18 -5.40
C ARG A 10 -9.70 -3.17 -3.88
N CYS A 11 -10.37 -4.20 -3.35
CA CYS A 11 -10.63 -4.39 -1.92
C CYS A 11 -10.06 -5.70 -1.35
N HIS A 12 -10.00 -6.78 -2.15
CA HIS A 12 -9.58 -8.12 -1.72
C HIS A 12 -8.13 -8.48 -2.10
N LEU A 13 -7.35 -7.48 -2.50
CA LEU A 13 -5.90 -7.55 -2.66
C LEU A 13 -5.28 -6.35 -1.94
N GLN A 14 -5.19 -6.46 -0.62
CA GLN A 14 -4.53 -5.49 0.22
C GLN A 14 -3.02 -5.74 0.23
N GLY A 15 -2.26 -4.69 0.49
CA GLY A 15 -0.81 -4.71 0.53
C GLY A 15 -0.30 -3.27 0.50
N VAL A 16 0.96 -3.11 0.11
CA VAL A 16 1.55 -1.79 -0.14
C VAL A 16 1.01 -1.28 -1.47
N ALA A 17 -0.08 -0.51 -1.42
CA ALA A 17 -0.64 0.14 -2.58
C ALA A 17 0.16 1.41 -2.96
N VAL A 18 0.56 1.50 -4.22
CA VAL A 18 1.27 2.63 -4.83
C VAL A 18 0.50 3.07 -6.07
N LEU A 19 0.02 4.31 -6.08
CA LEU A 19 -0.70 4.90 -7.21
C LEU A 19 0.25 5.13 -8.39
N GLU A 20 -0.24 5.02 -9.62
CA GLU A 20 0.50 5.50 -10.79
C GLU A 20 0.60 7.03 -10.78
N GLU A 21 1.57 7.59 -11.51
CA GLU A 21 1.81 9.04 -11.54
C GLU A 21 0.54 9.80 -11.97
N GLY A 22 0.18 10.84 -11.21
CA GLY A 22 -1.01 11.65 -11.47
C GLY A 22 -2.35 10.95 -11.21
N LYS A 23 -2.36 9.74 -10.63
CA LYS A 23 -3.59 9.01 -10.30
C LYS A 23 -3.99 9.17 -8.83
N THR A 24 -5.28 9.01 -8.58
CA THR A 24 -5.91 8.97 -7.26
C THR A 24 -6.68 7.67 -7.05
N PHE A 25 -7.01 7.36 -5.80
CA PHE A 25 -7.81 6.18 -5.45
C PHE A 25 -9.23 6.18 -6.04
N TYR A 26 -9.70 7.32 -6.56
CA TYR A 26 -11.01 7.50 -7.18
C TYR A 26 -11.02 7.24 -8.70
N ASP A 27 -9.85 7.14 -9.31
CA ASP A 27 -9.73 7.01 -10.78
C ASP A 27 -10.01 5.59 -11.27
N PHE A 28 -9.89 4.58 -10.40
CA PHE A 28 -10.24 3.21 -10.76
C PHE A 28 -11.75 3.07 -10.92
N LYS A 29 -12.19 2.58 -12.08
CA LYS A 29 -13.58 2.29 -12.41
C LYS A 29 -13.74 0.82 -12.84
N PRO A 30 -14.91 0.19 -12.61
CA PRO A 30 -15.19 -1.14 -13.13
C PRO A 30 -14.91 -1.24 -14.64
N GLY A 31 -14.17 -2.27 -15.05
CA GLY A 31 -13.75 -2.46 -16.45
C GLY A 31 -12.36 -1.90 -16.78
N MET A 32 -11.69 -1.21 -15.86
CA MET A 32 -10.28 -0.83 -16.01
C MET A 32 -9.35 -1.92 -15.49
N ARG A 33 -8.10 -1.94 -15.99
CA ARG A 33 -7.05 -2.74 -15.33
C ARG A 33 -6.63 -2.02 -14.06
N LEU A 34 -6.52 -2.74 -12.95
CA LEU A 34 -6.15 -2.13 -11.66
C LEU A 34 -4.78 -1.45 -11.75
N GLN A 35 -3.87 -2.08 -12.48
CA GLN A 35 -2.50 -1.66 -12.71
C GLN A 35 -2.37 -0.30 -13.43
N ASP A 36 -3.42 0.19 -14.12
CA ASP A 36 -3.41 1.49 -14.80
C ASP A 36 -3.64 2.66 -13.83
N VAL A 37 -4.03 2.34 -12.59
CA VAL A 37 -4.31 3.31 -11.52
C VAL A 37 -3.42 3.08 -10.31
N MET A 38 -3.24 1.83 -9.90
CA MET A 38 -2.40 1.50 -8.75
C MET A 38 -1.80 0.11 -8.85
N ASN A 39 -0.63 -0.03 -8.26
CA ASN A 39 0.07 -1.28 -8.08
C ASN A 39 0.04 -1.71 -6.62
N VAL A 40 -0.19 -3.00 -6.38
CA VAL A 40 -0.17 -3.58 -5.04
C VAL A 40 1.04 -4.46 -4.90
N PHE A 41 1.90 -4.12 -3.95
CA PHE A 41 3.07 -4.91 -3.59
C PHE A 41 2.83 -5.62 -2.26
N LEU A 42 3.34 -6.85 -2.13
CA LEU A 42 3.21 -7.62 -0.91
C LEU A 42 4.58 -8.13 -0.43
N PRO A 43 4.98 -7.82 0.81
CA PRO A 43 6.13 -8.42 1.46
C PRO A 43 6.00 -9.95 1.49
N ARG A 44 7.03 -10.65 1.02
CA ARG A 44 7.12 -12.10 1.10
C ARG A 44 8.15 -12.51 2.14
N PHE A 45 7.79 -13.54 2.88
CA PHE A 45 8.61 -14.19 3.90
C PHE A 45 8.64 -15.69 3.62
N THR A 46 9.58 -16.40 4.22
CA THR A 46 9.70 -17.87 4.10
C THR A 46 8.40 -18.60 4.44
N ASN A 47 7.60 -18.05 5.37
CA ASN A 47 6.33 -18.62 5.80
C ASN A 47 5.08 -18.05 5.09
N SER A 48 5.22 -17.19 4.06
CA SER A 48 4.08 -16.56 3.37
C SER A 48 3.13 -17.53 2.67
N HIS A 49 3.52 -18.79 2.55
CA HIS A 49 2.63 -19.87 2.11
C HIS A 49 1.55 -20.21 3.15
N ARG A 50 1.76 -19.94 4.45
CA ARG A 50 0.78 -20.15 5.54
C ARG A 50 0.25 -18.86 6.13
N GLN A 51 1.12 -17.87 6.27
CA GLN A 51 0.81 -16.61 6.93
C GLN A 51 0.62 -15.50 5.90
N PHE A 52 -0.54 -14.87 5.94
CA PHE A 52 -0.94 -13.82 5.02
C PHE A 52 -1.95 -12.88 5.70
N ILE A 53 -2.13 -11.72 5.10
CA ILE A 53 -3.05 -10.69 5.61
C ILE A 53 -4.50 -11.00 5.22
N MET A 54 -5.44 -10.38 5.92
CA MET A 54 -6.88 -10.61 5.82
C MET A 54 -7.38 -10.57 4.37
N ALA A 55 -7.07 -9.48 3.68
CA ALA A 55 -7.50 -9.22 2.32
C ALA A 55 -6.47 -9.72 1.29
N SER A 56 -6.19 -11.03 1.31
CA SER A 56 -5.30 -11.69 0.34
C SER A 56 -6.03 -12.68 -0.58
N GLN A 57 -7.36 -12.70 -0.61
CA GLN A 57 -8.13 -13.75 -1.29
C GLN A 57 -7.72 -13.89 -2.77
N ALA A 58 -7.49 -12.77 -3.46
CA ALA A 58 -7.05 -12.79 -4.86
C ALA A 58 -5.62 -13.33 -5.04
N ASP A 59 -4.69 -12.96 -4.14
CA ASP A 59 -3.32 -13.51 -4.14
C ASP A 59 -3.33 -15.02 -3.88
N ARG A 60 -4.08 -15.45 -2.86
CA ARG A 60 -4.20 -16.85 -2.47
C ARG A 60 -4.81 -17.69 -3.58
N LEU A 61 -5.91 -17.23 -4.19
CA LEU A 61 -6.57 -17.93 -5.30
C LEU A 61 -5.66 -18.07 -6.52
N ARG A 62 -4.88 -17.04 -6.85
CA ARG A 62 -3.96 -17.05 -8.00
C ARG A 62 -2.84 -18.10 -7.88
N LYS A 63 -2.52 -18.57 -6.67
CA LYS A 63 -1.53 -19.63 -6.45
C LYS A 63 -2.05 -21.02 -6.81
N SER A 64 -3.35 -21.19 -6.98
CA SER A 64 -3.96 -22.48 -7.23
C SER A 64 -3.84 -22.90 -8.69
N ALA A 65 -3.40 -24.14 -8.93
CA ALA A 65 -3.40 -24.73 -10.28
C ALA A 65 -4.79 -24.71 -10.93
N CYS A 66 -5.88 -24.77 -10.14
CA CYS A 66 -7.24 -24.65 -10.66
C CYS A 66 -7.54 -23.26 -11.23
N TYR A 67 -7.02 -22.19 -10.61
CA TYR A 67 -7.13 -20.84 -11.14
C TYR A 67 -6.25 -20.68 -12.38
N GLU A 68 -5.00 -21.14 -12.35
CA GLU A 68 -4.08 -21.03 -13.50
C GLU A 68 -4.61 -21.74 -14.76
N ARG A 69 -5.36 -22.84 -14.60
CA ARG A 69 -5.81 -23.71 -15.70
C ARG A 69 -7.28 -23.55 -16.09
N SER A 70 -7.98 -22.54 -15.57
CA SER A 70 -9.40 -22.31 -15.90
C SER A 70 -9.73 -20.82 -15.99
N ASP A 71 -10.94 -20.49 -16.43
CA ASP A 71 -11.43 -19.11 -16.48
C ASP A 71 -12.15 -18.64 -15.21
N MET A 72 -11.96 -19.34 -14.09
CA MET A 72 -12.67 -19.03 -12.85
C MET A 72 -12.34 -17.64 -12.30
N THR A 73 -13.28 -17.12 -11.54
CA THR A 73 -13.22 -15.84 -10.82
C THR A 73 -13.81 -16.00 -9.43
N CYS A 74 -13.80 -14.93 -8.62
CA CYS A 74 -14.50 -14.91 -7.33
C CYS A 74 -15.99 -15.29 -7.46
N LEU A 75 -16.62 -14.92 -8.57
CA LEU A 75 -18.05 -15.16 -8.83
C LEU A 75 -18.37 -16.61 -9.20
N THR A 76 -17.36 -17.42 -9.50
CA THR A 76 -17.55 -18.85 -9.76
C THR A 76 -18.08 -19.59 -8.53
N CYS A 77 -17.69 -19.15 -7.34
CA CYS A 77 -18.02 -19.82 -6.09
C CYS A 77 -19.08 -19.06 -5.28
N HIS A 78 -18.99 -17.72 -5.19
CA HIS A 78 -19.90 -16.94 -4.36
C HIS A 78 -20.43 -15.68 -5.05
N ASN A 79 -21.65 -15.29 -4.69
CA ASN A 79 -22.22 -14.02 -5.07
C ASN A 79 -21.88 -12.99 -3.99
N PRO A 80 -21.15 -11.89 -4.29
CA PRO A 80 -20.75 -10.89 -3.29
C PRO A 80 -21.95 -10.16 -2.65
N HIS A 81 -23.14 -10.23 -3.25
CA HIS A 81 -24.38 -9.69 -2.68
C HIS A 81 -25.15 -10.69 -1.80
N ARG A 82 -24.59 -11.89 -1.54
CA ARG A 82 -25.16 -12.87 -0.63
C ARG A 82 -24.14 -13.23 0.45
N SER A 83 -24.58 -13.28 1.70
CA SER A 83 -23.69 -13.65 2.81
C SER A 83 -23.18 -15.09 2.63
N VAL A 84 -21.89 -15.27 2.88
CA VAL A 84 -21.25 -16.58 2.89
C VAL A 84 -21.77 -17.48 4.02
N GLU A 85 -22.37 -16.89 5.07
CA GLU A 85 -22.95 -17.63 6.21
C GLU A 85 -24.22 -18.40 5.86
N VAL A 86 -24.95 -17.94 4.84
CA VAL A 86 -26.21 -18.56 4.39
C VAL A 86 -26.09 -19.27 3.05
N THR A 87 -24.92 -19.20 2.42
CA THR A 87 -24.64 -19.88 1.15
C THR A 87 -24.39 -21.36 1.42
N SER A 88 -25.10 -22.25 0.72
CA SER A 88 -25.01 -23.70 0.96
C SER A 88 -23.63 -24.26 0.57
N ARG A 89 -23.19 -25.31 1.27
CA ARG A 89 -21.96 -26.03 0.92
C ARG A 89 -22.00 -26.64 -0.47
N GLU A 90 -23.17 -27.11 -0.88
CA GLU A 90 -23.42 -27.68 -2.20
C GLU A 90 -23.02 -26.69 -3.32
N GLN A 91 -23.37 -25.40 -3.19
CA GLN A 91 -22.96 -24.39 -4.18
C GLN A 91 -21.44 -24.33 -4.38
N TYR A 92 -20.67 -24.42 -3.29
CA TYR A 92 -19.21 -24.41 -3.38
C TYR A 92 -18.66 -25.73 -3.95
N ASN A 93 -19.22 -26.88 -3.56
CA ASN A 93 -18.79 -28.18 -4.07
C ASN A 93 -19.09 -28.34 -5.57
N SER A 94 -20.26 -27.87 -6.03
CA SER A 94 -20.61 -27.89 -7.45
C SER A 94 -19.64 -27.08 -8.31
N ALA A 95 -19.05 -26.01 -7.77
CA ALA A 95 -18.01 -25.25 -8.47
C ALA A 95 -16.75 -26.12 -8.74
N CYS A 96 -16.38 -26.99 -7.80
CA CYS A 96 -15.29 -27.95 -7.97
C CYS A 96 -15.67 -29.05 -8.98
N GLU A 97 -16.86 -29.61 -8.85
CA GLU A 97 -17.36 -30.71 -9.69
C GLU A 97 -17.45 -30.34 -11.17
N ASN A 98 -17.63 -29.06 -11.51
CA ASN A 98 -17.63 -28.61 -12.91
C ASN A 98 -16.37 -29.02 -13.69
N CYS A 99 -15.23 -29.22 -13.02
CA CYS A 99 -14.00 -29.73 -13.63
C CYS A 99 -13.52 -31.07 -13.03
N HIS A 100 -13.96 -31.44 -11.82
CA HIS A 100 -13.47 -32.62 -11.09
C HIS A 100 -14.39 -33.85 -11.14
N ARG A 101 -15.48 -33.85 -11.92
CA ARG A 101 -16.41 -35.01 -12.05
C ARG A 101 -15.73 -36.35 -12.34
N GLU A 102 -14.71 -36.35 -13.19
CA GLU A 102 -14.01 -37.58 -13.62
C GLU A 102 -12.72 -37.84 -12.83
N ILE A 103 -12.35 -36.94 -11.91
CA ILE A 103 -11.13 -37.04 -11.12
C ILE A 103 -11.48 -37.62 -9.75
N SER A 104 -11.11 -38.88 -9.52
CA SER A 104 -11.30 -39.53 -8.22
C SER A 104 -10.44 -38.88 -7.13
N CYS A 105 -11.05 -38.57 -5.99
CA CYS A 105 -10.34 -38.09 -4.81
C CYS A 105 -9.39 -39.17 -4.27
N SER A 106 -8.20 -38.77 -3.82
CA SER A 106 -7.21 -39.68 -3.21
C SER A 106 -7.53 -40.08 -1.77
N ALA A 107 -8.56 -39.48 -1.15
CA ALA A 107 -9.01 -39.87 0.19
C ALA A 107 -9.74 -41.23 0.15
N SER A 108 -9.70 -41.97 1.26
CA SER A 108 -10.42 -43.24 1.38
C SER A 108 -11.93 -43.03 1.35
N ALA A 109 -12.69 -44.03 0.88
CA ALA A 109 -14.15 -43.96 0.86
C ALA A 109 -14.75 -43.69 2.25
N ALA A 110 -14.14 -44.24 3.30
CA ALA A 110 -14.53 -43.98 4.68
C ALA A 110 -14.32 -42.50 5.08
N SER A 111 -13.19 -41.90 4.68
CA SER A 111 -12.92 -40.48 4.95
C SER A 111 -13.87 -39.56 4.18
N LEU A 112 -14.17 -39.88 2.92
CA LEU A 112 -15.10 -39.11 2.10
C LEU A 112 -16.52 -39.14 2.69
N ALA A 113 -16.99 -40.32 3.11
CA ALA A 113 -18.29 -40.46 3.75
C ALA A 113 -18.36 -39.70 5.08
N ALA A 114 -17.30 -39.73 5.90
CA ALA A 114 -17.23 -39.01 7.17
C ALA A 114 -17.30 -37.48 7.00
N GLU A 115 -16.68 -36.95 5.94
CA GLU A 115 -16.72 -35.53 5.58
C GLU A 115 -17.94 -35.16 4.71
N GLN A 116 -18.86 -36.10 4.47
CA GLN A 116 -20.04 -35.88 3.63
C GLN A 116 -19.69 -35.35 2.22
N TYR A 117 -18.55 -35.79 1.67
CA TYR A 117 -18.02 -35.34 0.39
C TYR A 117 -17.80 -33.81 0.29
N ASP A 118 -17.54 -33.14 1.43
CA ASP A 118 -17.29 -31.70 1.50
C ASP A 118 -15.89 -31.31 1.00
N CYS A 119 -15.83 -30.93 -0.28
CA CYS A 119 -14.57 -30.55 -0.93
C CYS A 119 -13.93 -29.32 -0.25
N VAL A 120 -14.72 -28.29 0.05
CA VAL A 120 -14.21 -27.05 0.65
C VAL A 120 -13.83 -27.22 2.12
N GLY A 121 -14.44 -28.17 2.83
CA GLY A 121 -14.09 -28.54 4.19
C GLY A 121 -12.64 -29.00 4.35
N CYS A 122 -12.09 -29.66 3.33
CA CYS A 122 -10.71 -30.12 3.28
C CYS A 122 -9.77 -29.18 2.49
N HIS A 123 -10.17 -28.72 1.31
CA HIS A 123 -9.29 -28.02 0.36
C HIS A 123 -9.32 -26.48 0.44
N MET A 124 -10.16 -25.91 1.31
CA MET A 124 -10.18 -24.47 1.61
C MET A 124 -10.08 -24.26 3.13
N PRO A 125 -8.94 -24.61 3.75
CA PRO A 125 -8.80 -24.61 5.20
C PRO A 125 -8.92 -23.20 5.81
N ARG A 126 -9.25 -23.14 7.10
CA ARG A 126 -9.30 -21.89 7.86
C ARG A 126 -7.91 -21.52 8.39
N SER A 127 -7.40 -20.37 7.98
CA SER A 127 -6.09 -19.82 8.35
C SER A 127 -6.24 -18.56 9.20
N GLY A 128 -5.26 -18.28 10.05
CA GLY A 128 -5.19 -17.02 10.79
C GLY A 128 -4.73 -15.86 9.90
N SER A 129 -5.01 -14.63 10.32
CA SER A 129 -4.52 -13.40 9.67
C SER A 129 -3.28 -12.86 10.38
N THR A 130 -2.28 -12.37 9.65
CA THR A 130 -1.09 -11.77 10.27
C THR A 130 -1.31 -10.33 10.75
N ASP A 131 -2.30 -9.63 10.18
CA ASP A 131 -2.58 -8.22 10.41
C ASP A 131 -3.75 -7.98 11.39
N ILE A 132 -4.58 -8.98 11.66
CA ILE A 132 -5.73 -8.86 12.57
C ILE A 132 -5.72 -10.03 13.56
N PRO A 133 -5.36 -9.79 14.84
CA PRO A 133 -5.37 -10.82 15.88
C PRO A 133 -6.75 -11.49 16.03
N HIS A 134 -6.75 -12.78 16.32
CA HIS A 134 -7.94 -13.59 16.62
C HIS A 134 -8.98 -13.73 15.49
N VAL A 135 -8.68 -13.32 14.26
CA VAL A 135 -9.57 -13.57 13.11
C VAL A 135 -9.08 -14.77 12.29
N ARG A 136 -10.02 -15.64 11.90
CA ARG A 136 -9.78 -16.78 11.01
C ARG A 136 -10.51 -16.59 9.68
N ILE A 137 -9.79 -16.71 8.59
CA ILE A 137 -10.30 -16.59 7.22
C ILE A 137 -10.22 -17.92 6.49
N THR A 138 -11.09 -18.08 5.49
CA THR A 138 -10.96 -19.16 4.53
C THR A 138 -9.77 -18.87 3.62
N ASP A 139 -8.84 -19.81 3.58
CA ASP A 139 -7.73 -19.76 2.65
C ASP A 139 -8.21 -20.09 1.24
N HIS A 140 -7.96 -19.17 0.30
CA HIS A 140 -8.35 -19.34 -1.10
C HIS A 140 -7.26 -20.03 -1.92
N TYR A 141 -6.12 -20.40 -1.31
CA TYR A 141 -5.11 -21.24 -1.97
C TYR A 141 -5.54 -22.70 -1.94
N ILE A 142 -6.35 -23.08 -2.92
CA ILE A 142 -6.83 -24.44 -3.16
C ILE A 142 -5.70 -25.29 -3.74
N SER A 143 -5.28 -26.33 -3.02
CA SER A 143 -4.23 -27.26 -3.44
C SER A 143 -4.45 -28.66 -2.80
N ARG A 144 -3.79 -29.67 -3.36
CA ARG A 144 -3.69 -31.02 -2.76
C ARG A 144 -2.76 -31.05 -1.54
N GLU A 145 -1.87 -30.06 -1.44
CA GLU A 145 -0.87 -29.91 -0.37
C GLU A 145 -1.33 -28.94 0.73
N ASN A 146 -2.30 -28.06 0.42
CA ASN A 146 -2.90 -27.14 1.38
C ASN A 146 -4.26 -27.67 1.84
N ILE A 147 -4.25 -28.74 2.64
CA ILE A 147 -5.48 -29.35 3.16
C ILE A 147 -5.60 -29.22 4.67
N ARG A 148 -6.84 -29.19 5.16
CA ARG A 148 -7.14 -29.15 6.59
C ARG A 148 -6.43 -30.29 7.34
N GLY A 149 -5.68 -29.95 8.38
CA GLY A 149 -5.00 -30.92 9.25
C GLY A 149 -3.62 -31.37 8.78
N GLN A 150 -3.17 -30.98 7.58
CA GLN A 150 -1.75 -31.08 7.23
C GLN A 150 -0.99 -29.91 7.83
N THR A 151 -0.12 -30.18 8.80
CA THR A 151 0.90 -29.25 9.28
C THR A 151 2.20 -29.56 8.54
N PRO A 152 2.71 -28.69 7.66
CA PRO A 152 4.01 -28.91 7.07
C PRO A 152 5.13 -28.64 8.10
N ASP A 153 6.22 -29.40 8.01
CA ASP A 153 7.25 -29.64 9.07
C ASP A 153 7.95 -28.40 9.67
N ASP A 154 7.85 -27.22 9.04
CA ASP A 154 8.60 -26.05 9.49
C ASP A 154 7.94 -25.35 10.70
N ALA A 155 8.37 -25.75 11.89
CA ALA A 155 7.82 -25.30 13.18
C ALA A 155 8.77 -24.43 14.04
N ALA A 156 9.93 -23.97 13.55
CA ALA A 156 10.95 -23.47 14.50
C ALA A 156 11.77 -22.22 14.14
N SER A 157 11.63 -21.59 12.96
CA SER A 157 12.42 -20.39 12.63
C SER A 157 11.56 -19.13 12.49
N GLU A 158 12.10 -18.00 12.95
CA GLU A 158 11.50 -16.70 12.66
C GLU A 158 11.44 -16.50 11.13
N PRO A 159 10.33 -15.96 10.61
CA PRO A 159 10.16 -15.82 9.18
C PRO A 159 11.15 -14.81 8.60
N ALA A 160 12.04 -15.29 7.73
CA ALA A 160 12.99 -14.42 7.03
C ALA A 160 12.30 -13.68 5.89
N PHE A 161 12.56 -12.38 5.76
CA PHE A 161 12.08 -11.56 4.65
C PHE A 161 12.78 -11.98 3.36
N LEU A 162 12.00 -12.34 2.34
CA LEU A 162 12.48 -12.77 1.03
C LEU A 162 12.55 -11.61 0.03
N GLY A 163 11.63 -10.65 0.14
CA GLY A 163 11.55 -9.53 -0.78
C GLY A 163 10.14 -9.00 -0.94
N LEU A 164 10.02 -7.99 -1.79
CA LEU A 164 8.74 -7.39 -2.16
C LEU A 164 8.28 -7.96 -3.50
N GLN A 165 7.02 -8.37 -3.60
CA GLN A 165 6.44 -8.89 -4.85
C GLN A 165 5.32 -7.98 -5.35
N LEU A 166 5.37 -7.56 -6.62
CA LEU A 166 4.25 -6.90 -7.30
C LEU A 166 3.17 -7.92 -7.68
N LEU A 167 1.90 -7.64 -7.38
CA LEU A 167 0.79 -8.57 -7.61
C LEU A 167 -0.22 -8.11 -8.68
N THR A 168 -0.12 -6.88 -9.15
CA THR A 168 -1.03 -6.31 -10.16
C THR A 168 -0.52 -6.44 -11.60
N LYS A 169 0.76 -6.73 -11.79
CA LYS A 169 1.40 -6.97 -13.11
C LYS A 169 2.27 -8.22 -13.04
N GLU A 170 2.51 -8.85 -14.18
CA GLU A 170 3.40 -10.04 -14.27
C GLU A 170 4.84 -9.73 -13.88
N ARG A 171 5.33 -8.55 -14.27
CA ARG A 171 6.70 -8.11 -14.00
C ARG A 171 6.72 -6.63 -13.64
N ALA A 172 7.36 -6.33 -12.53
CA ALA A 172 7.65 -4.95 -12.13
C ALA A 172 8.87 -4.42 -12.89
N THR A 173 8.81 -3.16 -13.27
CA THR A 173 9.99 -2.36 -13.61
C THR A 173 10.80 -2.03 -12.36
N ASP A 174 12.06 -1.68 -12.54
CA ASP A 174 12.92 -1.28 -11.43
C ASP A 174 12.40 -0.02 -10.73
N LEU A 175 11.85 0.94 -11.49
CA LEU A 175 11.26 2.14 -10.88
C LEU A 175 10.04 1.81 -10.01
N GLU A 176 9.19 0.89 -10.45
CA GLU A 176 8.05 0.43 -9.65
C GLU A 176 8.50 -0.29 -8.38
N MET A 177 9.52 -1.16 -8.48
CA MET A 177 10.08 -1.82 -7.30
C MET A 177 10.67 -0.80 -6.31
N ALA A 178 11.41 0.20 -6.79
CA ALA A 178 11.92 1.28 -5.95
C ALA A 178 10.80 2.00 -5.20
N ARG A 179 9.73 2.39 -5.91
CA ARG A 179 8.56 3.04 -5.31
C ARG A 179 7.84 2.12 -4.32
N GLY A 180 7.75 0.82 -4.62
CA GLY A 180 7.20 -0.19 -3.72
C GLY A 180 7.97 -0.30 -2.40
N TYR A 181 9.31 -0.35 -2.46
CA TYR A 181 10.15 -0.40 -1.25
C TYR A 181 10.12 0.89 -0.44
N LEU A 182 10.09 2.06 -1.09
CA LEU A 182 9.90 3.34 -0.40
C LEU A 182 8.55 3.41 0.31
N ALA A 183 7.47 2.98 -0.36
CA ALA A 183 6.15 2.94 0.25
C ALA A 183 6.06 1.90 1.38
N LEU A 184 6.78 0.77 1.27
CA LEU A 184 6.87 -0.23 2.33
C LEU A 184 7.59 0.34 3.56
N TYR A 185 8.69 1.06 3.35
CA TYR A 185 9.44 1.72 4.41
C TYR A 185 8.56 2.70 5.19
N ASP A 186 7.92 3.64 4.50
CA ASP A 186 7.10 4.68 5.14
C ASP A 186 5.91 4.10 5.91
N LYS A 187 5.23 3.09 5.34
CA LYS A 187 3.91 2.65 5.83
C LYS A 187 3.98 1.49 6.82
N TYR A 188 5.00 0.64 6.76
CA TYR A 188 4.98 -0.63 7.50
C TYR A 188 6.33 -1.02 8.12
N LEU A 189 7.44 -0.92 7.39
CA LEU A 189 8.74 -1.46 7.82
C LEU A 189 9.86 -0.43 7.69
N GLN A 190 10.03 0.41 8.72
CA GLN A 190 11.06 1.45 8.79
C GLN A 190 12.46 0.87 9.08
N LEU A 191 12.89 -0.10 8.28
CA LEU A 191 14.19 -0.76 8.38
C LEU A 191 15.14 -0.23 7.30
N PRO A 192 16.43 0.05 7.61
CA PRO A 192 17.41 0.51 6.63
C PRO A 192 17.50 -0.37 5.38
N ALA A 193 17.33 -1.69 5.53
CA ALA A 193 17.34 -2.64 4.43
C ALA A 193 16.27 -2.36 3.34
N MET A 194 15.15 -1.71 3.68
CA MET A 194 14.14 -1.32 2.69
C MET A 194 14.64 -0.16 1.83
N LEU A 195 15.37 0.80 2.44
CA LEU A 195 15.99 1.91 1.71
C LEU A 195 17.17 1.42 0.86
N ASP A 196 17.95 0.44 1.33
CA ASP A 196 18.99 -0.19 0.53
C ASP A 196 18.41 -0.84 -0.73
N SER A 197 17.30 -1.57 -0.58
CA SER A 197 16.57 -2.16 -1.69
C SER A 197 16.01 -1.09 -2.63
N ALA A 198 15.38 -0.04 -2.10
CA ALA A 198 14.89 1.08 -2.91
C ALA A 198 16.01 1.72 -3.73
N ASN A 199 17.18 1.99 -3.12
CA ASN A 199 18.34 2.54 -3.80
C ASN A 199 18.87 1.62 -4.89
N TYR A 200 18.98 0.32 -4.62
CA TYR A 200 19.41 -0.68 -5.59
C TYR A 200 18.56 -0.61 -6.87
N TYR A 201 17.23 -0.59 -6.72
CA TYR A 201 16.32 -0.49 -7.85
C TYR A 201 16.34 0.89 -8.52
N LEU A 202 16.48 1.99 -7.78
CA LEU A 202 16.64 3.34 -8.36
C LEU A 202 17.87 3.46 -9.25
N GLN A 203 19.00 2.89 -8.81
CA GLN A 203 20.26 2.91 -9.55
C GLN A 203 20.20 2.05 -10.81
N ARG A 204 19.56 0.87 -10.74
CA ARG A 204 19.40 -0.04 -11.87
C ARG A 204 18.39 0.45 -12.91
N SER A 205 17.43 1.27 -12.48
CA SER A 205 16.34 1.73 -13.33
C SER A 205 16.80 2.55 -14.54
N ALA A 206 16.46 2.02 -15.73
CA ALA A 206 16.63 2.67 -17.02
C ALA A 206 15.62 3.80 -17.29
N ALA A 207 14.71 4.08 -16.35
CA ALA A 207 13.72 5.14 -16.51
C ALA A 207 14.40 6.53 -16.67
N PRO A 208 13.79 7.45 -17.45
CA PRO A 208 14.31 8.81 -17.61
C PRO A 208 14.48 9.54 -16.27
N ALA A 209 15.46 10.45 -16.20
CA ALA A 209 15.76 11.21 -14.98
C ALA A 209 14.53 11.94 -14.40
N ARG A 210 13.67 12.49 -15.28
CA ARG A 210 12.42 13.16 -14.89
C ARG A 210 11.46 12.24 -14.10
N GLU A 211 11.39 10.96 -14.45
CA GLU A 211 10.51 9.98 -13.80
C GLU A 211 11.13 9.45 -12.50
N LYS A 212 12.47 9.46 -12.43
CA LYS A 212 13.21 9.10 -11.21
C LYS A 212 13.28 10.23 -10.19
N PHE A 213 12.97 11.47 -10.56
CA PHE A 213 13.13 12.63 -9.70
C PHE A 213 12.31 12.52 -8.41
N ASN A 214 10.99 12.29 -8.49
CA ASN A 214 10.15 12.20 -7.29
C ASN A 214 10.57 11.04 -6.36
N PRO A 215 10.77 9.80 -6.86
CA PRO A 215 11.24 8.69 -6.01
C PRO A 215 12.64 8.92 -5.44
N LEU A 216 13.54 9.62 -6.16
CA LEU A 216 14.87 9.94 -5.65
C LEU A 216 14.79 10.96 -4.51
N ILE A 217 13.99 12.02 -4.65
CA ILE A 217 13.78 13.00 -3.57
C ILE A 217 13.15 12.32 -2.35
N HIS A 218 12.18 11.42 -2.57
CA HIS A 218 11.61 10.61 -1.49
C HIS A 218 12.68 9.76 -0.79
N PHE A 219 13.46 8.99 -1.53
CA PHE A 219 14.55 8.18 -0.98
C PHE A 219 15.55 8.99 -0.15
N LEU A 220 16.02 10.13 -0.69
CA LEU A 220 16.98 10.99 0.00
C LEU A 220 16.38 11.57 1.28
N PHE A 221 15.09 11.92 1.26
CA PHE A 221 14.39 12.46 2.42
C PHE A 221 14.26 11.40 3.52
N SER A 222 13.89 10.16 3.17
CA SER A 222 13.83 9.04 4.11
C SER A 222 15.21 8.65 4.67
N ARG A 223 16.30 9.04 4.00
CA ARG A 223 17.68 8.89 4.48
C ARG A 223 18.24 10.13 5.20
N GLU A 224 17.43 11.17 5.35
CA GLU A 224 17.84 12.47 5.92
C GLU A 224 18.99 13.16 5.16
N ASP A 225 19.21 12.81 3.88
CA ASP A 225 20.20 13.49 3.03
C ASP A 225 19.61 14.77 2.42
N LEU A 226 19.34 15.74 3.30
CA LEU A 226 18.76 17.02 2.94
C LEU A 226 19.72 17.88 2.10
N ALA A 227 21.04 17.67 2.24
CA ALA A 227 22.04 18.36 1.44
C ALA A 227 21.93 17.99 -0.03
N ARG A 228 21.82 16.69 -0.33
CA ARG A 228 21.64 16.23 -1.71
C ARG A 228 20.30 16.67 -2.30
N ILE A 229 19.23 16.73 -1.50
CA ILE A 229 17.94 17.28 -1.94
C ILE A 229 18.09 18.74 -2.36
N ARG A 230 18.76 19.57 -1.57
CA ARG A 230 19.00 20.99 -1.92
C ARG A 230 19.80 21.13 -3.21
N GLU A 231 20.86 20.34 -3.39
CA GLU A 231 21.65 20.35 -4.62
C GLU A 231 20.79 20.02 -5.85
N LEU A 232 20.02 18.93 -5.79
CA LEU A 232 19.16 18.49 -6.89
C LEU A 232 17.98 19.44 -7.15
N SER A 233 17.51 20.14 -6.13
CA SER A 233 16.38 21.07 -6.22
C SER A 233 16.78 22.51 -6.56
N THR A 234 18.08 22.85 -6.53
CA THR A 234 18.56 24.20 -6.88
C THR A 234 18.09 24.69 -8.26
N PRO A 235 18.14 23.88 -9.35
CA PRO A 235 17.63 24.32 -10.65
C PRO A 235 16.11 24.20 -10.81
N VAL A 236 15.39 23.70 -9.80
CA VAL A 236 13.96 23.36 -9.90
C VAL A 236 13.11 24.56 -9.54
N VAL A 237 12.24 24.98 -10.46
CA VAL A 237 11.20 25.97 -10.18
C VAL A 237 10.04 25.29 -9.48
N ALA A 238 9.66 25.74 -8.29
CA ALA A 238 8.61 25.11 -7.46
C ALA A 238 7.31 24.85 -8.24
N ASP A 239 6.81 25.83 -9.00
CA ASP A 239 5.57 25.71 -9.79
C ASP A 239 5.60 24.60 -10.85
N SER A 240 6.78 24.14 -11.26
CA SER A 240 6.90 23.04 -12.24
C SER A 240 6.61 21.66 -11.63
N LEU A 241 6.68 21.51 -10.30
CA LEU A 241 6.45 20.22 -9.63
C LEU A 241 4.99 19.84 -9.65
N GLN A 242 4.66 18.60 -9.99
CA GLN A 242 3.27 18.11 -9.97
C GLN A 242 2.95 17.27 -8.74
N ASP A 243 3.97 16.83 -8.00
CA ASP A 243 3.82 16.02 -6.79
C ASP A 243 3.98 16.88 -5.53
N ALA A 244 2.92 16.93 -4.72
CA ALA A 244 2.87 17.74 -3.52
C ALA A 244 3.86 17.27 -2.45
N TRP A 245 4.06 15.96 -2.33
CA TRP A 245 5.00 15.38 -1.37
C TRP A 245 6.45 15.68 -1.72
N THR A 246 6.80 15.67 -3.01
CA THR A 246 8.13 16.07 -3.50
C THR A 246 8.38 17.55 -3.21
N ALA A 247 7.40 18.42 -3.49
CA ALA A 247 7.50 19.84 -3.12
C ALA A 247 7.69 20.01 -1.61
N TYR A 248 6.91 19.31 -0.78
CA TYR A 248 7.05 19.33 0.67
C TYR A 248 8.45 18.91 1.14
N ARG A 249 8.98 17.78 0.64
CA ARG A 249 10.29 17.24 1.03
C ARG A 249 11.45 18.18 0.66
N ILE A 250 11.34 18.84 -0.49
CA ILE A 250 12.29 19.87 -0.90
C ILE A 250 12.17 21.10 0.02
N GLY A 251 10.95 21.53 0.32
CA GLY A 251 10.69 22.63 1.26
C GLY A 251 11.32 22.38 2.63
N GLU A 252 11.15 21.19 3.20
CA GLU A 252 11.79 20.77 4.45
C GLU A 252 13.32 20.82 4.37
N ALA A 253 13.91 20.38 3.26
CA ALA A 253 15.36 20.40 3.08
C ALA A 253 15.94 21.84 3.06
N TRP A 254 15.22 22.80 2.48
CA TRP A 254 15.59 24.23 2.51
C TRP A 254 15.29 24.88 3.86
N MET A 255 14.17 24.52 4.50
CA MET A 255 13.78 25.02 5.83
C MET A 255 14.85 24.68 6.86
N GLN A 256 15.34 23.43 6.89
CA GLN A 256 16.41 23.04 7.80
C GLN A 256 17.75 23.72 7.53
N ALA A 257 17.96 24.24 6.31
CA ALA A 257 19.14 25.02 5.97
C ALA A 257 18.99 26.52 6.30
N GLY A 258 17.85 26.96 6.84
CA GLY A 258 17.56 28.37 7.12
C GLY A 258 17.22 29.19 5.87
N ALA A 259 17.06 28.55 4.71
CA ALA A 259 16.76 29.20 3.43
C ALA A 259 15.24 29.40 3.27
N TYR A 260 14.68 30.28 4.08
CA TYR A 260 13.22 30.40 4.26
C TYR A 260 12.47 30.82 2.99
N GLN A 261 13.07 31.63 2.13
CA GLN A 261 12.42 32.06 0.88
C GLN A 261 12.24 30.90 -0.10
N GLN A 262 13.26 30.05 -0.25
CA GLN A 262 13.18 28.84 -1.06
C GLN A 262 12.18 27.85 -0.44
N ALA A 263 12.27 27.63 0.87
CA ALA A 263 11.37 26.73 1.58
C ALA A 263 9.90 27.14 1.40
N GLU A 264 9.59 28.44 1.51
CA GLU A 264 8.25 28.96 1.28
C GLU A 264 7.72 28.66 -0.13
N ALA A 265 8.51 28.89 -1.18
CA ALA A 265 8.08 28.61 -2.54
C ALA A 265 7.64 27.14 -2.73
N PHE A 266 8.40 26.20 -2.14
CA PHE A 266 8.09 24.78 -2.20
C PHE A 266 6.90 24.39 -1.31
N TYR A 267 6.75 24.95 -0.11
CA TYR A 267 5.56 24.72 0.71
C TYR A 267 4.29 25.34 0.11
N GLN A 268 4.39 26.51 -0.52
CA GLN A 268 3.30 27.11 -1.29
C GLN A 268 2.88 26.18 -2.43
N ARG A 269 3.84 25.57 -3.14
CA ARG A 269 3.51 24.56 -4.16
C ARG A 269 2.82 23.33 -3.56
N ALA A 270 3.34 22.79 -2.46
CA ALA A 270 2.77 21.62 -1.80
C ALA A 270 1.32 21.87 -1.33
N THR A 271 1.07 23.03 -0.72
CA THR A 271 -0.27 23.46 -0.29
C THR A 271 -1.18 23.84 -1.45
N GLY A 272 -0.65 24.35 -2.57
CA GLY A 272 -1.43 24.57 -3.79
C GLY A 272 -1.91 23.27 -4.44
N LEU A 273 -1.10 22.21 -4.40
CA LEU A 273 -1.46 20.88 -4.90
C LEU A 273 -2.37 20.10 -3.93
N MET A 274 -2.20 20.28 -2.63
CA MET A 274 -3.00 19.63 -1.58
C MET A 274 -3.46 20.64 -0.52
N PRO A 275 -4.45 21.50 -0.82
CA PRO A 275 -4.85 22.59 0.06
C PRO A 275 -5.43 22.15 1.41
N LEU A 276 -5.98 20.94 1.46
CA LEU A 276 -6.56 20.36 2.69
C LEU A 276 -5.56 19.50 3.48
N HIS A 277 -4.29 19.44 3.07
CA HIS A 277 -3.26 18.71 3.82
C HIS A 277 -2.75 19.57 4.98
N LEU A 278 -3.33 19.37 6.17
CA LEU A 278 -3.07 20.21 7.34
C LEU A 278 -1.58 20.28 7.73
N ASP A 279 -0.83 19.18 7.61
CA ASP A 279 0.60 19.18 7.95
C ASP A 279 1.41 20.09 7.00
N PHE A 280 1.00 20.22 5.73
CA PHE A 280 1.69 21.08 4.77
C PHE A 280 1.39 22.55 5.07
N GLN A 281 0.15 22.85 5.47
CA GLN A 281 -0.26 24.18 5.90
C GLN A 281 0.48 24.62 7.16
N GLU A 282 0.67 23.70 8.13
CA GLU A 282 1.49 23.97 9.32
C GLU A 282 2.94 24.29 8.97
N LYS A 283 3.56 23.57 8.01
CA LYS A 283 4.91 23.91 7.55
C LYS A 283 4.98 25.26 6.85
N ARG A 284 3.97 25.59 6.02
CA ARG A 284 3.85 26.90 5.39
C ARG A 284 3.75 28.02 6.44
N ALA A 285 2.92 27.84 7.46
CA ALA A 285 2.80 28.80 8.57
C ALA A 285 4.12 28.92 9.36
N THR A 286 4.83 27.81 9.56
CA THR A 286 6.13 27.79 10.24
C THR A 286 7.18 28.61 9.49
N VAL A 287 7.27 28.48 8.15
CA VAL A 287 8.23 29.28 7.38
C VAL A 287 7.85 30.76 7.31
N LEU A 288 6.56 31.10 7.30
CA LEU A 288 6.09 32.49 7.38
C LEU A 288 6.49 33.12 8.72
N ALA A 289 6.31 32.38 9.82
CA ALA A 289 6.74 32.81 11.15
C ALA A 289 8.27 33.00 11.23
N ALA A 290 9.06 32.09 10.62
CA ALA A 290 10.51 32.22 10.55
C ALA A 290 10.98 33.46 9.77
N GLN A 291 10.16 33.93 8.82
CA GLN A 291 10.35 35.19 8.10
C GLN A 291 9.73 36.41 8.80
N GLN A 292 9.28 36.26 10.05
CA GLN A 292 8.63 37.30 10.87
C GLN A 292 7.29 37.81 10.30
N ARG A 293 6.68 37.08 9.37
CA ARG A 293 5.34 37.35 8.81
C ARG A 293 4.28 36.74 9.72
N TYR A 294 4.23 37.23 10.97
CA TYR A 294 3.46 36.62 12.05
C TYR A 294 1.94 36.67 11.84
N GLU A 295 1.43 37.72 11.20
CA GLU A 295 0.00 37.86 10.90
C GLU A 295 -0.45 36.77 9.92
N GLU A 296 0.25 36.65 8.79
CA GLU A 296 -0.03 35.61 7.77
C GLU A 296 0.16 34.20 8.33
N ALA A 297 1.20 33.97 9.14
CA ALA A 297 1.39 32.69 9.82
C ALA A 297 0.22 32.37 10.76
N GLY A 298 -0.26 33.37 11.51
CA GLY A 298 -1.40 33.26 12.41
C GLY A 298 -2.69 32.89 11.68
N GLU A 299 -2.99 33.55 10.55
CA GLU A 299 -4.16 33.25 9.73
C GLU A 299 -4.17 31.78 9.24
N VAL A 300 -3.00 31.27 8.82
CA VAL A 300 -2.88 29.88 8.38
C VAL A 300 -3.08 28.92 9.55
N TYR A 301 -2.48 29.16 10.72
CA TYR A 301 -2.71 28.32 11.91
C TYR A 301 -4.17 28.35 12.37
N GLU A 302 -4.81 29.50 12.35
CA GLU A 302 -6.24 29.64 12.68
C GLU A 302 -7.12 28.88 11.70
N TRP A 303 -6.80 28.91 10.40
CA TRP A 303 -7.47 28.07 9.42
C TRP A 303 -7.27 26.58 9.72
N VAL A 304 -6.04 26.14 10.01
CA VAL A 304 -5.77 24.73 10.38
C VAL A 304 -6.57 24.29 11.61
N LEU A 305 -6.69 25.17 12.62
CA LEU A 305 -7.45 24.89 13.84
C LEU A 305 -8.97 24.92 13.62
N ARG A 306 -9.48 25.65 12.62
CA ARG A 306 -10.89 25.53 12.21
C ARG A 306 -11.20 24.17 11.60
N GLU A 307 -10.30 23.64 10.78
CA GLU A 307 -10.45 22.30 10.18
C GLU A 307 -10.24 21.18 11.21
N ASN A 308 -9.28 21.35 12.12
CA ASN A 308 -9.05 20.42 13.22
C ASN A 308 -8.58 21.16 14.50
N PRO A 309 -9.49 21.39 15.46
CA PRO A 309 -9.20 22.15 16.67
C PRO A 309 -8.17 21.53 17.63
N LYS A 310 -7.80 20.26 17.44
CA LYS A 310 -6.95 19.50 18.36
C LYS A 310 -5.52 19.31 17.86
N ARG A 311 -5.07 20.12 16.89
CA ARG A 311 -3.71 20.00 16.34
C ARG A 311 -2.67 20.66 17.24
N PRO A 312 -1.76 19.89 17.88
CA PRO A 312 -0.84 20.44 18.87
C PRO A 312 0.14 21.47 18.29
N ILE A 313 0.67 21.22 17.09
CA ILE A 313 1.62 22.11 16.42
C ILE A 313 0.99 23.49 16.20
N SER A 314 -0.22 23.51 15.63
CA SER A 314 -0.95 24.76 15.40
C SER A 314 -1.31 25.50 16.68
N LEU A 315 -1.77 24.80 17.72
CA LEU A 315 -2.08 25.40 19.02
C LEU A 315 -0.85 26.05 19.66
N SER A 316 0.27 25.31 19.71
CA SER A 316 1.52 25.79 20.31
C SER A 316 2.10 26.96 19.53
N ASN A 317 2.18 26.87 18.20
CA ASN A 317 2.77 27.91 17.38
C ASN A 317 1.90 29.17 17.33
N LEU A 318 0.57 29.04 17.23
CA LEU A 318 -0.33 30.20 17.29
C LEU A 318 -0.25 30.89 18.66
N GLY A 319 -0.25 30.13 19.74
CA GLY A 319 -0.06 30.68 21.09
C GLY A 319 1.25 31.45 21.24
N TYR A 320 2.35 30.89 20.71
CA TYR A 320 3.64 31.57 20.69
C TYR A 320 3.62 32.87 19.87
N LEU A 321 3.01 32.86 18.69
CA LEU A 321 2.87 34.06 17.85
C LEU A 321 2.03 35.15 18.53
N ARG A 322 0.93 34.75 19.18
CA ARG A 322 0.05 35.65 19.94
C ARG A 322 0.79 36.30 21.12
N ALA A 323 1.58 35.52 21.85
CA ALA A 323 2.44 36.02 22.92
C ALA A 323 3.50 37.02 22.42
N LEU A 324 4.16 36.73 21.29
CA LEU A 324 5.11 37.66 20.65
C LEU A 324 4.47 39.00 20.25
N GLN A 325 3.18 38.98 19.91
CA GLN A 325 2.40 40.16 19.55
C GLN A 325 1.75 40.86 20.75
N GLY A 326 1.94 40.37 21.97
CA GLY A 326 1.30 40.91 23.18
C GLY A 326 -0.22 40.71 23.23
N ARG A 327 -0.75 39.74 22.48
CA ARG A 327 -2.16 39.36 22.45
C ARG A 327 -2.30 38.07 23.24
N TRP A 328 -2.79 38.14 24.48
CA TRP A 328 -2.93 36.99 25.39
C TRP A 328 -4.24 36.22 25.20
#